data_AF-A0A8T3DRT9-F1
#
_entry.id   AF-A0A8T3DRT9-F1
#
_cell.length_a   1.000
_cell.length_b   1.000
_cell.length_c   1.000
_cell.angle_alpha   90.00
_cell.angle_beta   90.00
_cell.angle_gamma   90.00
#
_symmetry.space_group_name_H-M   'P 1'
#
loop_
_entity.id
_entity.type
_entity.pdbx_description
1 polymer ?
#
loop_
_entity_poly.entity_id
_entity_poly.type
_entity_poly.pdbx_seq_one_letter_code
_entity_poly.pdbx_strand_id
1 'polypeptide(L)'
;MGLTPFALDTVRPSQREMESYYSLLQAGSQLENTLQQVTVPMSMKEVGGYIEKQVAYLSGGRGEESSVVITLPECSAFSDIPEEALAKVLTYLTLIPRTRQPGVKFIIILDRRLDTWASIKTALARIAASFPGTLHLVLVLRPTSFFQRAVTDLGFRFSQEDFMLKMPVVMLSSVTDLLRYIDENQLTSEFGGTLEYCHSDWIVLRTAIESFAVTVKEIAQMLQAFGTELAETDLPEERAAIEYLLMSHTDKYRKQKDDIRAVIREGHHLLSSLEASGIEERTLKHWNLGQEWETVQRLLGQLRDMEMAFDGFFEKHHLKLQQYLQLLRYEHSFHEMEASLEKLSAQEREIGATGDSVAQTEQLIRELEELDARAQASDDPAVILTPEHTVGSLCCRLL
;
A
#
# COMPACT_ATOMS: atom_id res chain seq x y z
N MET A 1 20.90 -55.22 7.33
CA MET A 1 19.50 -54.85 7.04
C MET A 1 19.58 -53.47 6.43
N GLY A 2 19.26 -53.32 5.14
CA GLY A 2 19.35 -52.02 4.48
C GLY A 2 18.25 -51.12 5.02
N LEU A 3 18.63 -50.12 5.82
CA LEU A 3 17.77 -48.99 6.08
C LEU A 3 17.78 -48.16 4.80
N THR A 4 16.61 -48.04 4.19
CA THR A 4 16.36 -47.11 3.10
C THR A 4 16.77 -45.71 3.55
N PRO A 5 17.36 -44.87 2.67
CA PRO A 5 17.56 -43.46 2.98
C PRO A 5 16.22 -42.90 3.46
N PHE A 6 16.22 -42.13 4.55
CA PHE A 6 15.07 -41.28 4.85
C PHE A 6 14.87 -40.40 3.61
N ALA A 7 13.92 -40.76 2.75
CA ALA A 7 13.45 -39.88 1.73
C ALA A 7 12.90 -38.68 2.50
N LEU A 8 13.62 -37.56 2.45
CA LEU A 8 13.09 -36.25 2.78
C LEU A 8 11.96 -36.00 1.77
N ASP A 9 10.80 -36.59 2.02
CA ASP A 9 9.56 -36.18 1.39
C ASP A 9 9.50 -34.68 1.59
N THR A 10 9.49 -33.96 0.46
CA THR A 10 9.43 -32.49 0.35
C THR A 10 8.81 -31.88 1.60
N VAL A 11 9.62 -31.19 2.42
CA VAL A 11 9.16 -30.56 3.66
C VAL A 11 8.03 -29.59 3.30
N ARG A 12 6.78 -30.05 3.45
CA ARG A 12 5.61 -29.25 3.12
C ARG A 12 5.51 -28.11 4.13
N PRO A 13 5.11 -26.90 3.70
CA PRO A 13 4.89 -25.80 4.62
C PRO A 13 3.85 -26.23 5.67
N SER A 14 4.16 -25.95 6.94
CA SER A 14 3.25 -26.32 8.03
C SER A 14 1.91 -25.60 7.88
N GLN A 15 0.81 -26.22 8.29
CA GLN A 15 -0.52 -25.60 8.23
C GLN A 15 -0.53 -24.18 8.86
N ARG A 16 0.23 -24.00 9.96
CA ARG A 16 0.37 -22.72 10.67
C ARG A 16 1.20 -21.67 9.93
N GLU A 17 2.15 -22.08 9.10
CA GLU A 17 2.95 -21.17 8.24
C GLU A 17 2.07 -20.65 7.10
N MET A 18 1.31 -21.54 6.47
CA MET A 18 0.34 -21.19 5.42
C MET A 18 -0.77 -20.27 5.93
N GLU A 19 -1.31 -20.51 7.13
CA GLU A 19 -2.29 -19.61 7.76
C GLU A 19 -1.75 -18.17 7.94
N SER A 20 -0.47 -18.03 8.31
CA SER A 20 0.17 -16.72 8.42
C SER A 20 0.39 -16.07 7.06
N TYR A 21 0.77 -16.84 6.04
CA TYR A 21 0.88 -16.35 4.67
C TYR A 21 -0.46 -15.84 4.14
N TYR A 22 -1.56 -16.58 4.36
CA TYR A 22 -2.90 -16.12 3.99
C TYR A 22 -3.30 -14.82 4.71
N SER A 23 -2.90 -14.67 5.98
CA SER A 23 -3.13 -13.43 6.74
C SER A 23 -2.41 -12.23 6.10
N LEU A 24 -1.18 -12.42 5.62
CA LEU A 24 -0.44 -11.40 4.86
C LEU A 24 -1.15 -11.04 3.54
N LEU A 25 -1.60 -12.04 2.78
CA LEU A 25 -2.34 -11.80 1.54
C LEU A 25 -3.66 -11.04 1.78
N GLN A 26 -4.36 -11.38 2.85
CA GLN A 26 -5.60 -10.71 3.25
C GLN A 26 -5.34 -9.25 3.63
N ALA A 27 -4.30 -8.96 4.44
CA ALA A 27 -3.94 -7.60 4.80
C ALA A 27 -3.55 -6.77 3.56
N GLY A 28 -2.76 -7.34 2.65
CA GLY A 28 -2.43 -6.70 1.38
C GLY A 28 -3.64 -6.41 0.50
N SER A 29 -4.61 -7.33 0.43
CA SER A 29 -5.87 -7.11 -0.31
C SER A 29 -6.72 -5.99 0.28
N GLN A 30 -6.80 -5.89 1.61
CA GLN A 30 -7.53 -4.80 2.29
C GLN A 30 -6.90 -3.43 2.02
N LEU A 31 -5.57 -3.37 2.04
CA LEU A 31 -4.82 -2.16 1.71
C LEU A 31 -5.01 -1.78 0.23
N GLU A 32 -4.91 -2.72 -0.71
CA GLU A 32 -5.14 -2.44 -2.15
C GLU A 32 -6.55 -1.91 -2.41
N ASN A 33 -7.58 -2.44 -1.74
CA ASN A 33 -8.96 -1.92 -1.85
C ASN A 33 -9.07 -0.45 -1.42
N THR A 34 -8.29 -0.06 -0.40
CA THR A 34 -8.26 1.33 0.07
C THR A 34 -7.44 2.20 -0.85
N LEU A 35 -6.32 1.70 -1.36
CA LEU A 35 -5.52 2.37 -2.37
C LEU A 35 -6.33 2.63 -3.64
N GLN A 36 -7.17 1.71 -4.10
CA GLN A 36 -8.08 1.97 -5.23
C GLN A 36 -9.03 3.15 -5.01
N GLN A 37 -9.29 3.53 -3.75
CA GLN A 37 -10.07 4.71 -3.41
C GLN A 37 -9.25 6.02 -3.44
N VAL A 38 -7.92 5.92 -3.38
CA VAL A 38 -7.00 7.07 -3.22
C VAL A 38 -6.15 7.28 -4.47
N THR A 39 -5.58 6.21 -5.02
CA THR A 39 -5.01 6.17 -6.37
C THR A 39 -6.12 6.18 -7.40
N VAL A 40 -6.47 7.39 -7.83
CA VAL A 40 -7.45 7.68 -8.87
C VAL A 40 -6.86 7.29 -10.23
N PRO A 41 -7.67 6.83 -11.22
CA PRO A 41 -7.19 6.60 -12.60
C PRO A 41 -6.66 7.85 -13.30
N MET A 42 -6.85 9.02 -12.69
CA MET A 42 -6.33 10.31 -13.12
C MET A 42 -5.60 10.97 -11.96
N SER A 43 -4.33 11.31 -12.15
CA SER A 43 -3.47 11.84 -11.08
C SER A 43 -3.14 13.31 -11.27
N MET A 44 -2.65 13.95 -10.21
CA MET A 44 -2.15 15.31 -10.25
C MET A 44 -1.02 15.49 -11.28
N LYS A 45 -0.26 14.43 -11.60
CA LYS A 45 0.79 14.47 -12.66
C LYS A 45 0.20 14.74 -14.05
N GLU A 46 -1.02 14.28 -14.34
CA GLU A 46 -1.64 14.40 -15.66
C GLU A 46 -2.37 15.73 -15.86
N VAL A 47 -2.90 16.31 -14.77
CA VAL A 47 -3.68 17.55 -14.81
C VAL A 47 -2.96 18.77 -14.21
N GLY A 48 -1.79 18.57 -13.59
CA GLY A 48 -1.11 19.56 -12.75
C GLY A 48 -0.94 20.92 -13.43
N GLY A 49 -0.45 20.94 -14.67
CA GLY A 49 -0.26 22.21 -15.38
C GLY A 49 -1.54 22.99 -15.69
N TYR A 50 -2.71 22.34 -15.70
CA TYR A 50 -4.01 23.01 -15.85
C TYR A 50 -4.59 23.42 -14.49
N ILE A 51 -4.37 22.60 -13.46
CA ILE A 51 -4.73 22.93 -12.09
C ILE A 51 -3.94 24.15 -11.62
N GLU A 52 -2.61 24.19 -11.80
CA GLU A 52 -1.73 25.33 -11.49
C GLU A 52 -2.18 26.64 -12.16
N LYS A 53 -2.74 26.55 -13.36
CA LYS A 53 -3.31 27.68 -14.10
C LYS A 53 -4.73 28.04 -13.66
N GLN A 54 -5.26 27.36 -12.65
CA GLN A 54 -6.60 27.52 -12.11
C GLN A 54 -7.71 27.41 -13.18
N VAL A 55 -7.57 26.49 -14.13
CA VAL A 55 -8.64 26.22 -15.12
C VAL A 55 -9.97 25.90 -14.42
N ALA A 56 -9.89 25.09 -13.36
CA ALA A 56 -10.94 24.88 -12.39
C ALA A 56 -10.29 24.45 -11.06
N TYR A 57 -10.97 24.67 -9.95
CA TYR A 57 -10.49 24.25 -8.64
C TYR A 57 -11.62 23.89 -7.66
N LEU A 58 -11.24 23.13 -6.63
CA LEU A 58 -12.08 22.84 -5.47
C LEU A 58 -11.63 23.71 -4.30
N SER A 59 -12.49 24.62 -3.85
CA SER A 59 -12.21 25.40 -2.65
C SER A 59 -12.53 24.67 -1.34
N GLY A 60 -13.26 23.55 -1.44
CA GLY A 60 -13.84 22.85 -0.29
C GLY A 60 -15.28 23.26 0.03
N GLY A 61 -15.76 24.35 -0.57
CA GLY A 61 -17.10 24.88 -0.40
C GLY A 61 -18.21 23.88 -0.76
N ARG A 62 -19.32 23.98 -0.03
CA ARG A 62 -20.52 23.17 -0.19
C ARG A 62 -21.75 24.04 -0.46
N GLY A 63 -22.61 23.61 -1.37
CA GLY A 63 -23.95 24.18 -1.54
C GLY A 63 -24.99 23.41 -0.73
N GLU A 64 -26.26 23.69 -1.03
CA GLU A 64 -27.40 22.93 -0.50
C GLU A 64 -27.24 21.42 -0.71
N GLU A 65 -27.79 20.64 0.23
CA GLU A 65 -27.68 19.17 0.27
C GLU A 65 -26.22 18.65 0.26
N SER A 66 -25.25 19.45 0.71
CA SER A 66 -23.81 19.11 0.71
C SER A 66 -23.20 18.91 -0.69
N SER A 67 -23.83 19.49 -1.72
CA SER A 67 -23.30 19.49 -3.09
C SER A 67 -21.91 20.13 -3.13
N VAL A 68 -20.96 19.51 -3.84
CA VAL A 68 -19.58 20.01 -3.95
C VAL A 68 -19.53 21.22 -4.89
N VAL A 69 -18.88 22.30 -4.48
CA VAL A 69 -18.66 23.47 -5.34
C VAL A 69 -17.34 23.32 -6.11
N ILE A 70 -17.42 23.39 -7.44
CA ILE A 70 -16.26 23.51 -8.33
C ILE A 70 -16.29 24.92 -8.93
N THR A 71 -15.17 25.64 -8.83
CA THR A 71 -15.06 26.99 -9.38
C THR A 71 -14.27 26.95 -10.68
N LEU A 72 -14.83 27.52 -11.74
CA LEU A 72 -14.14 27.89 -12.97
C LEU A 72 -13.98 29.41 -12.93
N PRO A 73 -12.81 29.92 -12.50
CA PRO A 73 -12.60 31.35 -12.32
C PRO A 73 -12.55 32.08 -13.66
N GLU A 74 -12.50 33.41 -13.56
CA GLU A 74 -12.30 34.28 -14.71
C GLU A 74 -11.00 33.90 -15.44
N CYS A 75 -11.13 33.59 -16.74
CA CYS A 75 -10.05 33.06 -17.55
C CYS A 75 -10.30 33.43 -19.01
N SER A 76 -9.63 34.48 -19.49
CA SER A 76 -9.80 34.99 -20.85
C SER A 76 -9.37 34.00 -21.93
N ALA A 77 -8.49 33.05 -21.59
CA ALA A 77 -8.03 31.98 -22.48
C ALA A 77 -8.84 30.69 -22.33
N PHE A 78 -10.01 30.71 -21.68
CA PHE A 78 -10.79 29.49 -21.44
C PHE A 78 -11.16 28.77 -22.74
N SER A 79 -11.45 29.52 -23.80
CA SER A 79 -11.72 28.97 -25.15
C SER A 79 -10.57 28.15 -25.72
N ASP A 80 -9.33 28.47 -25.33
CA ASP A 80 -8.11 27.89 -25.91
C ASP A 80 -7.70 26.59 -25.21
N ILE A 81 -8.29 26.29 -24.06
CA ILE A 81 -8.10 25.04 -23.34
C ILE A 81 -8.64 23.91 -24.22
N PRO A 82 -7.87 22.84 -24.51
CA PRO A 82 -8.39 21.70 -25.25
C PRO A 82 -9.59 21.04 -24.55
N GLU A 83 -10.54 20.50 -25.31
CA GLU A 83 -11.72 19.83 -24.75
C GLU A 83 -11.32 18.61 -23.89
N GLU A 84 -10.38 17.81 -24.37
CA GLU A 84 -9.83 16.68 -23.61
C GLU A 84 -9.19 17.13 -22.28
N ALA A 85 -8.48 18.26 -22.27
CA ALA A 85 -7.86 18.78 -21.06
C ALA A 85 -8.90 19.23 -20.02
N LEU A 86 -9.95 19.91 -20.46
CA LEU A 86 -11.06 20.30 -19.58
C LEU A 86 -11.78 19.07 -19.01
N ALA A 87 -12.04 18.06 -19.84
CA ALA A 87 -12.63 16.80 -19.40
C ALA A 87 -11.76 16.09 -18.37
N LYS A 88 -10.44 16.06 -18.56
CA LYS A 88 -9.49 15.53 -17.58
C LYS A 88 -9.55 16.30 -16.26
N VAL A 89 -9.46 17.62 -16.28
CA VAL A 89 -9.53 18.45 -15.06
C VAL A 89 -10.85 18.22 -14.30
N LEU A 90 -11.99 18.25 -14.98
CA LEU A 90 -13.30 18.01 -14.36
C LEU A 90 -13.42 16.58 -13.83
N THR A 91 -12.86 15.60 -14.55
CA THR A 91 -12.78 14.21 -14.10
C THR A 91 -11.97 14.08 -12.82
N TYR A 92 -10.78 14.66 -12.78
CA TYR A 92 -9.94 14.66 -11.59
C TYR A 92 -10.64 15.29 -10.38
N LEU A 93 -11.17 16.52 -10.54
CA LEU A 93 -11.82 17.24 -9.43
C LEU A 93 -13.11 16.56 -8.97
N THR A 94 -13.86 15.91 -9.86
CA THR A 94 -15.08 15.18 -9.45
C THR A 94 -14.77 13.83 -8.81
N LEU A 95 -13.65 13.19 -9.16
CA LEU A 95 -13.24 11.91 -8.57
C LEU A 95 -12.94 12.04 -7.08
N ILE A 96 -12.26 13.10 -6.66
CA ILE A 96 -11.87 13.32 -5.24
C ILE A 96 -13.06 13.13 -4.26
N PRO A 97 -14.21 13.82 -4.41
CA PRO A 97 -15.37 13.61 -3.55
C PRO A 97 -16.18 12.34 -3.88
N ARG A 98 -16.17 11.87 -5.14
CA ARG A 98 -16.96 10.70 -5.57
C ARG A 98 -16.47 9.39 -5.04
N THR A 99 -15.16 9.20 -4.98
CA THR A 99 -14.58 7.97 -4.43
C THR A 99 -14.92 7.79 -2.94
N ARG A 100 -15.41 8.86 -2.30
CA ARG A 100 -15.81 8.89 -0.89
C ARG A 100 -17.31 8.77 -0.71
N GLN A 101 -18.10 9.42 -1.56
CA GLN A 101 -19.56 9.44 -1.48
C GLN A 101 -20.20 9.19 -2.85
N PRO A 102 -20.66 7.94 -3.11
CA PRO A 102 -21.41 7.64 -4.32
C PRO A 102 -22.65 8.51 -4.44
N GLY A 103 -22.89 9.08 -5.61
CA GLY A 103 -24.07 9.93 -5.86
C GLY A 103 -23.93 11.40 -5.43
N VAL A 104 -22.74 11.84 -5.00
CA VAL A 104 -22.48 13.26 -4.73
C VAL A 104 -22.84 14.15 -5.93
N LYS A 105 -23.52 15.25 -5.63
CA LYS A 105 -23.94 16.28 -6.58
C LYS A 105 -22.92 17.41 -6.64
N PHE A 106 -22.86 18.11 -7.77
CA PHE A 106 -21.92 19.20 -7.99
C PHE A 106 -22.62 20.49 -8.39
N ILE A 107 -22.11 21.60 -7.88
CA ILE A 107 -22.44 22.96 -8.32
C ILE A 107 -21.21 23.55 -8.98
N ILE A 108 -21.37 24.17 -10.14
CA ILE A 108 -20.29 24.93 -10.78
C ILE A 108 -20.54 26.42 -10.60
N ILE A 109 -19.53 27.14 -10.09
CA ILE A 109 -19.44 28.59 -10.23
C ILE A 109 -18.64 28.88 -11.49
N LEU A 110 -19.27 29.51 -12.47
CA LEU A 110 -18.64 29.93 -13.73
C LEU A 110 -18.48 31.45 -13.71
N ASP A 111 -17.26 31.93 -13.45
CA ASP A 111 -16.96 33.35 -13.45
C ASP A 111 -16.53 33.82 -14.84
N ARG A 112 -17.38 34.64 -15.46
CA ARG A 112 -17.22 35.17 -16.83
C ARG A 112 -17.60 36.65 -16.89
N ARG A 113 -17.30 37.39 -15.82
CA ARG A 113 -17.61 38.83 -15.69
C ARG A 113 -16.88 39.69 -16.70
N LEU A 114 -15.76 39.23 -17.26
CA LEU A 114 -14.97 39.97 -18.27
C LEU A 114 -15.19 39.46 -19.70
N ASP A 115 -16.07 38.48 -19.88
CA ASP A 115 -16.20 37.71 -21.11
C ASP A 115 -17.37 38.17 -22.01
N THR A 116 -17.45 37.60 -23.22
CA THR A 116 -18.60 37.84 -24.13
C THR A 116 -19.70 36.81 -23.93
N TRP A 117 -20.92 37.14 -24.35
CA TRP A 117 -22.04 36.20 -24.33
C TRP A 117 -21.77 34.93 -25.16
N ALA A 118 -21.08 35.07 -26.29
CA ALA A 118 -20.67 33.92 -27.10
C ALA A 118 -19.71 33.00 -26.34
N SER A 119 -18.74 33.58 -25.62
CA SER A 119 -17.81 32.82 -24.75
C SER A 119 -18.54 32.05 -23.66
N ILE A 120 -19.51 32.70 -22.98
CA ILE A 120 -20.32 32.06 -21.93
C ILE A 120 -21.09 30.85 -22.48
N LYS A 121 -21.73 30.98 -23.65
CA LYS A 121 -22.44 29.85 -24.28
C LYS A 121 -21.48 28.70 -24.60
N THR A 122 -20.33 29.02 -25.20
CA THR A 122 -19.30 28.02 -25.51
C THR A 122 -18.81 27.32 -24.25
N ALA A 123 -18.59 28.06 -23.16
CA ALA A 123 -18.16 27.48 -21.90
C ALA A 123 -19.20 26.52 -21.30
N LEU A 124 -20.48 26.90 -21.30
CA LEU A 124 -21.58 26.04 -20.84
C LEU A 124 -21.70 24.77 -21.67
N ALA A 125 -21.59 24.86 -23.00
CA ALA A 125 -21.61 23.71 -23.90
C ALA A 125 -20.46 22.74 -23.59
N ARG A 126 -19.25 23.28 -23.40
CA ARG A 126 -18.04 22.49 -23.11
C ARG A 126 -18.11 21.82 -21.74
N ILE A 127 -18.57 22.53 -20.70
CA ILE A 127 -18.79 21.96 -19.37
C ILE A 127 -19.76 20.78 -19.49
N ALA A 128 -20.90 20.96 -20.16
CA ALA A 128 -21.88 19.91 -20.30
C ALA A 128 -21.38 18.67 -21.05
N ALA A 129 -20.57 18.87 -22.10
CA ALA A 129 -19.96 17.78 -22.85
C ALA A 129 -18.88 17.04 -22.04
N SER A 130 -18.19 17.75 -21.14
CA SER A 130 -17.02 17.26 -20.42
C SER A 130 -17.32 16.77 -18.99
N PHE A 131 -18.47 17.11 -18.40
CA PHE A 131 -18.74 16.84 -16.99
C PHE A 131 -19.09 15.36 -16.77
N PRO A 132 -18.28 14.59 -16.01
CA PRO A 132 -18.43 13.14 -15.92
C PRO A 132 -19.47 12.71 -14.87
N GLY A 133 -20.26 13.65 -14.34
CA GLY A 133 -21.06 13.40 -13.16
C GLY A 133 -22.39 14.09 -13.01
N THR A 134 -22.94 14.00 -11.79
CA THR A 134 -24.27 14.55 -11.46
C THR A 134 -24.14 16.05 -11.21
N LEU A 135 -24.12 16.81 -12.29
CA LEU A 135 -24.16 18.26 -12.24
C LEU A 135 -25.55 18.70 -11.81
N HIS A 136 -25.64 19.32 -10.63
CA HIS A 136 -26.89 19.78 -10.06
C HIS A 136 -27.27 21.18 -10.54
N LEU A 137 -26.28 22.09 -10.60
CA LEU A 137 -26.52 23.50 -10.91
C LEU A 137 -25.26 24.17 -11.46
N VAL A 138 -25.42 25.10 -12.40
CA VAL A 138 -24.36 26.03 -12.81
C VAL A 138 -24.78 27.47 -12.50
N LEU A 139 -23.99 28.16 -11.69
CA LEU A 139 -24.14 29.56 -11.32
C LEU A 139 -23.17 30.40 -12.15
N VAL A 140 -23.69 31.26 -13.02
CA VAL A 140 -22.88 32.05 -13.96
C VAL A 140 -22.80 33.50 -13.51
N LEU A 141 -21.61 33.98 -13.15
CA LEU A 141 -21.36 35.42 -12.95
C LEU A 141 -21.08 36.05 -14.31
N ARG A 142 -22.03 36.84 -14.81
CA ARG A 142 -21.95 37.47 -16.14
C ARG A 142 -21.46 38.93 -16.08
N PRO A 143 -21.01 39.51 -17.20
CA PRO A 143 -20.60 40.91 -17.24
C PRO A 143 -21.78 41.84 -16.95
N THR A 144 -21.56 42.83 -16.09
CA THR A 144 -22.56 43.81 -15.62
C THR A 144 -22.99 44.79 -16.71
N SER A 145 -22.10 45.09 -17.68
CA SER A 145 -22.31 46.08 -18.74
C SER A 145 -23.42 45.73 -19.76
N PHE A 146 -23.99 44.52 -19.69
CA PHE A 146 -25.01 44.07 -20.65
C PHE A 146 -26.45 44.49 -20.32
N PHE A 147 -26.67 45.27 -19.24
CA PHE A 147 -28.02 45.66 -18.78
C PHE A 147 -28.37 47.16 -18.91
N GLN A 148 -27.77 47.88 -19.86
CA GLN A 148 -28.25 49.24 -20.20
C GLN A 148 -29.30 49.29 -21.33
N ARG A 149 -29.82 48.15 -21.79
CA ARG A 149 -31.05 48.15 -22.59
C ARG A 149 -32.15 47.46 -21.80
N ALA A 150 -33.00 48.29 -21.22
CA ALA A 150 -34.29 47.93 -20.67
C ALA A 150 -35.03 46.96 -21.60
N VAL A 151 -35.82 46.08 -20.96
CA VAL A 151 -36.68 45.01 -21.50
C VAL A 151 -36.11 43.62 -21.21
N THR A 152 -36.80 42.91 -20.31
CA THR A 152 -36.84 41.45 -20.06
C THR A 152 -36.08 40.80 -18.90
N ASP A 153 -36.31 41.28 -17.67
CA ASP A 153 -36.36 40.39 -16.48
C ASP A 153 -37.56 39.41 -16.50
N LEU A 154 -38.44 39.48 -17.52
CA LEU A 154 -39.57 38.55 -17.74
C LEU A 154 -39.46 37.70 -19.03
N GLY A 155 -38.40 37.86 -19.83
CA GLY A 155 -38.28 37.24 -21.18
C GLY A 155 -37.13 36.25 -21.37
N PHE A 156 -36.21 36.11 -20.42
CA PHE A 156 -35.20 35.06 -20.46
C PHE A 156 -35.70 33.76 -19.81
N ARG A 157 -36.87 33.29 -20.27
CA ARG A 157 -37.08 31.84 -20.39
C ARG A 157 -36.23 31.42 -21.57
N PHE A 158 -34.93 31.23 -21.33
CA PHE A 158 -34.05 30.54 -22.27
C PHE A 158 -34.80 29.30 -22.75
N SER A 159 -35.08 29.21 -24.05
CA SER A 159 -35.82 28.07 -24.57
C SER A 159 -34.99 26.84 -24.21
N GLN A 160 -35.64 25.86 -23.59
CA GLN A 160 -35.06 24.56 -23.30
C GLN A 160 -34.68 23.81 -24.60
N GLU A 161 -34.96 24.42 -25.76
CA GLU A 161 -34.79 23.89 -27.11
C GLU A 161 -33.50 24.40 -27.77
N ASP A 162 -33.02 25.61 -27.44
CA ASP A 162 -31.76 26.17 -27.99
C ASP A 162 -30.50 25.58 -27.35
N PHE A 163 -30.65 24.97 -26.18
CA PHE A 163 -29.63 24.15 -25.54
C PHE A 163 -30.27 22.83 -25.12
N MET A 164 -29.83 21.75 -25.75
CA MET A 164 -30.08 20.36 -25.34
C MET A 164 -29.38 20.01 -24.01
N LEU A 165 -29.37 20.94 -23.06
CA LEU A 165 -28.74 20.78 -21.76
C LEU A 165 -29.81 20.43 -20.73
N LYS A 166 -29.74 19.20 -20.22
CA LYS A 166 -30.57 18.75 -19.10
C LYS A 166 -30.18 19.40 -17.75
N MET A 167 -29.25 20.35 -17.74
CA MET A 167 -28.66 20.92 -16.51
C MET A 167 -29.23 22.32 -16.19
N PRO A 168 -29.65 22.59 -14.94
CA PRO A 168 -30.08 23.92 -14.51
C PRO A 168 -28.93 24.94 -14.57
N VAL A 169 -29.18 26.10 -15.19
CA VAL A 169 -28.23 27.23 -15.27
C VAL A 169 -28.91 28.48 -14.73
N VAL A 170 -28.24 29.19 -13.82
CA VAL A 170 -28.72 30.46 -13.26
C VAL A 170 -27.71 31.56 -13.57
N MET A 171 -28.22 32.63 -14.18
CA MET A 171 -27.42 33.81 -14.52
C MET A 171 -27.49 34.83 -13.39
N LEU A 172 -26.35 35.13 -12.77
CA LEU A 172 -26.23 36.03 -11.62
C LEU A 172 -25.70 37.39 -12.06
N SER A 173 -26.27 38.46 -11.50
CA SER A 173 -25.91 39.83 -11.88
C SER A 173 -24.78 40.40 -11.02
N SER A 174 -24.53 39.80 -9.86
CA SER A 174 -23.48 40.18 -8.92
C SER A 174 -22.99 38.96 -8.12
N VAL A 175 -21.82 39.09 -7.50
CA VAL A 175 -21.31 38.08 -6.55
C VAL A 175 -22.24 37.91 -5.34
N THR A 176 -22.93 38.97 -4.91
CA THR A 176 -23.92 38.90 -3.81
C THR A 176 -25.09 37.96 -4.13
N ASP A 177 -25.43 37.77 -5.40
CA ASP A 177 -26.50 36.83 -5.78
C ASP A 177 -26.10 35.36 -5.57
N LEU A 178 -24.80 35.03 -5.45
CA LEU A 178 -24.33 33.68 -5.10
C LEU A 178 -24.82 33.26 -3.71
N LEU A 179 -24.95 34.21 -2.78
CA LEU A 179 -25.40 33.97 -1.40
C LEU A 179 -26.84 33.46 -1.30
N ARG A 180 -27.59 33.45 -2.40
CA ARG A 180 -28.93 32.82 -2.47
C ARG A 180 -28.86 31.31 -2.64
N TYR A 181 -27.68 30.76 -2.98
CA TYR A 181 -27.47 29.35 -3.34
C TYR A 181 -26.36 28.68 -2.53
N ILE A 182 -25.37 29.44 -2.10
CA ILE A 182 -24.20 28.96 -1.35
C ILE A 182 -23.97 29.91 -0.18
N ASP A 183 -23.87 29.36 1.02
CA ASP A 183 -23.66 30.15 2.24
C ASP A 183 -22.37 30.97 2.16
N GLU A 184 -22.34 32.13 2.83
CA GLU A 184 -21.18 33.03 2.86
C GLU A 184 -19.90 32.34 3.34
N ASN A 185 -20.01 31.43 4.31
CA ASN A 185 -18.85 30.66 4.75
C ASN A 185 -18.42 29.61 3.71
N GLN A 186 -19.24 29.18 2.77
CA GLN A 186 -18.85 28.19 1.75
C GLN A 186 -18.29 28.83 0.46
N LEU A 187 -18.10 30.15 0.44
CA LEU A 187 -17.54 30.89 -0.69
C LEU A 187 -16.21 31.56 -0.31
N THR A 188 -15.28 31.60 -1.26
CA THR A 188 -14.01 32.30 -1.09
C THR A 188 -14.18 33.83 -1.21
N SER A 189 -13.19 34.57 -0.73
CA SER A 189 -13.27 36.04 -0.63
C SER A 189 -13.55 36.75 -1.97
N GLU A 190 -13.04 36.22 -3.08
CA GLU A 190 -13.25 36.75 -4.43
C GLU A 190 -14.71 36.64 -4.91
N PHE A 191 -15.51 35.79 -4.25
CA PHE A 191 -16.95 35.62 -4.47
C PHE A 191 -17.79 36.19 -3.32
N GLY A 192 -17.19 37.00 -2.43
CA GLY A 192 -17.91 37.67 -1.34
C GLY A 192 -18.18 36.78 -0.13
N GLY A 193 -17.40 35.71 0.05
CA GLY A 193 -17.52 34.84 1.23
C GLY A 193 -16.32 34.93 2.18
N THR A 194 -16.31 34.01 3.16
CA THR A 194 -15.32 33.94 4.25
C THR A 194 -14.48 32.65 4.24
N LEU A 195 -14.65 31.79 3.23
CA LEU A 195 -13.87 30.56 3.05
C LEU A 195 -12.42 30.90 2.73
N GLU A 196 -11.50 30.56 3.64
CA GLU A 196 -10.06 30.66 3.38
C GLU A 196 -9.62 29.57 2.39
N TYR A 197 -9.18 30.00 1.20
CA TYR A 197 -8.66 29.13 0.16
C TYR A 197 -7.26 29.56 -0.30
N CYS A 198 -6.28 28.67 -0.17
CA CYS A 198 -4.95 28.84 -0.75
C CYS A 198 -4.69 27.77 -1.81
N HIS A 199 -4.61 28.20 -3.07
CA HIS A 199 -4.49 27.28 -4.20
C HIS A 199 -3.15 26.52 -4.22
N SER A 200 -2.05 27.20 -3.89
CA SER A 200 -0.72 26.57 -3.82
C SER A 200 -0.66 25.52 -2.72
N ASP A 201 -1.22 25.82 -1.55
CA ASP A 201 -1.22 24.90 -0.41
C ASP A 201 -2.05 23.66 -0.73
N TRP A 202 -3.20 23.84 -1.40
CA TRP A 202 -4.01 22.73 -1.87
C TRP A 202 -3.26 21.83 -2.85
N ILE A 203 -2.53 22.41 -3.83
CA ILE A 203 -1.71 21.64 -4.77
C ILE A 203 -0.63 20.84 -4.04
N VAL A 204 0.12 21.48 -3.14
CA VAL A 204 1.19 20.85 -2.37
C VAL A 204 0.63 19.69 -1.55
N LEU A 205 -0.45 19.93 -0.81
CA LEU A 205 -1.07 18.92 0.03
C LEU A 205 -1.61 17.76 -0.80
N ARG A 206 -2.34 18.05 -1.88
CA ARG A 206 -2.94 17.03 -2.73
C ARG A 206 -1.87 16.15 -3.39
N THR A 207 -0.79 16.78 -3.87
CA THR A 207 0.36 16.06 -4.44
C THR A 207 1.03 15.16 -3.39
N ALA A 208 1.19 15.66 -2.16
CA ALA A 208 1.77 14.88 -1.07
C ALA A 208 0.92 13.66 -0.70
N ILE A 209 -0.42 13.81 -0.63
CA ILE A 209 -1.34 12.70 -0.35
C ILE A 209 -1.29 11.64 -1.46
N GLU A 210 -1.30 12.06 -2.72
CA GLU A 210 -1.21 11.13 -3.85
C GLU A 210 0.15 10.42 -3.91
N SER A 211 1.24 11.14 -3.66
CA SER A 211 2.59 10.56 -3.59
C SER A 211 2.67 9.54 -2.46
N PHE A 212 2.19 9.89 -1.28
CA PHE A 212 2.17 8.98 -0.12
C PHE A 212 1.39 7.70 -0.43
N ALA A 213 0.22 7.80 -1.07
CA ALA A 213 -0.57 6.63 -1.47
C ALA A 213 0.20 5.73 -2.45
N VAL A 214 0.93 6.31 -3.41
CA VAL A 214 1.81 5.55 -4.31
C VAL A 214 2.91 4.82 -3.54
N THR A 215 3.58 5.50 -2.61
CA THR A 215 4.64 4.90 -1.81
C THR A 215 4.12 3.77 -0.90
N VAL A 216 2.96 3.95 -0.27
CA VAL A 216 2.28 2.88 0.49
C VAL A 216 1.99 1.67 -0.39
N LYS A 217 1.52 1.90 -1.63
CA LYS A 217 1.30 0.83 -2.61
C LYS A 217 2.58 0.08 -2.96
N GLU A 218 3.67 0.79 -3.21
CA GLU A 218 4.97 0.19 -3.53
C GLU A 218 5.47 -0.71 -2.38
N ILE A 219 5.36 -0.27 -1.14
CA ILE A 219 5.70 -1.09 0.04
C ILE A 219 4.80 -2.32 0.13
N ALA A 220 3.49 -2.16 -0.05
CA ALA A 220 2.55 -3.27 -0.01
C ALA A 220 2.91 -4.36 -1.04
N GLN A 221 3.20 -3.95 -2.27
CA GLN A 221 3.60 -4.85 -3.35
C GLN A 221 4.94 -5.54 -3.06
N MET A 222 5.91 -4.80 -2.49
CA MET A 222 7.20 -5.34 -2.10
C MET A 222 7.06 -6.40 -0.98
N LEU A 223 6.22 -6.14 0.03
CA LEU A 223 5.91 -7.09 1.10
C LEU A 223 5.20 -8.34 0.57
N GLN A 224 4.25 -8.19 -0.36
CA GLN A 224 3.58 -9.33 -0.99
C GLN A 224 4.55 -10.17 -1.81
N ALA A 225 5.35 -9.54 -2.66
CA ALA A 225 6.31 -10.24 -3.51
C ALA A 225 7.32 -11.03 -2.69
N PHE A 226 7.84 -10.43 -1.61
CA PHE A 226 8.74 -11.15 -0.71
C PHE A 226 8.02 -12.22 0.11
N GLY A 227 6.79 -11.96 0.56
CA GLY A 227 5.95 -12.99 1.18
C GLY A 227 5.78 -14.22 0.29
N THR A 228 5.52 -14.02 -0.99
CA THR A 228 5.44 -15.10 -1.99
C THR A 228 6.78 -15.81 -2.15
N GLU A 229 7.90 -15.06 -2.26
CA GLU A 229 9.26 -15.64 -2.34
C GLU A 229 9.52 -16.60 -1.16
N LEU A 230 9.20 -16.19 0.08
CA LEU A 230 9.37 -17.01 1.27
C LEU A 230 8.44 -18.23 1.28
N ALA A 231 7.19 -18.08 0.82
CA ALA A 231 6.21 -19.16 0.79
C ALA A 231 6.56 -20.25 -0.25
N GLU A 232 7.18 -19.85 -1.36
CA GLU A 232 7.58 -20.70 -2.48
C GLU A 232 9.05 -21.15 -2.38
N THR A 233 9.75 -20.84 -1.28
CA THR A 233 11.14 -21.24 -1.09
C THR A 233 11.28 -22.76 -0.93
N ASP A 234 12.02 -23.37 -1.85
CA ASP A 234 12.46 -24.76 -1.75
C ASP A 234 13.55 -24.93 -0.66
N LEU A 235 13.57 -26.09 0.00
CA LEU A 235 14.56 -26.43 1.03
C LEU A 235 15.66 -27.33 0.44
N PRO A 236 16.84 -26.79 0.07
CA PRO A 236 17.96 -27.60 -0.42
C PRO A 236 18.54 -28.51 0.67
N GLU A 237 19.07 -29.67 0.29
CA GLU A 237 19.76 -30.60 1.21
C GLU A 237 21.14 -30.08 1.65
N GLU A 238 21.73 -29.15 0.90
CA GLU A 238 23.03 -28.57 1.22
C GLU A 238 22.96 -27.56 2.36
N ARG A 239 23.66 -27.86 3.46
CA ARG A 239 23.77 -26.98 4.63
C ARG A 239 24.16 -25.54 4.29
N ALA A 240 25.16 -25.37 3.43
CA ALA A 240 25.65 -24.05 3.04
C ALA A 240 24.57 -23.22 2.30
N ALA A 241 23.73 -23.88 1.51
CA ALA A 241 22.62 -23.23 0.82
C ALA A 241 21.54 -22.76 1.81
N ILE A 242 21.20 -23.56 2.83
CA ILE A 242 20.27 -23.15 3.89
C ILE A 242 20.83 -21.99 4.72
N GLU A 243 22.13 -22.02 5.07
CA GLU A 243 22.78 -20.91 5.78
C GLU A 243 22.74 -19.61 4.96
N TYR A 244 22.93 -19.70 3.64
CA TYR A 244 22.79 -18.57 2.73
C TYR A 244 21.35 -18.05 2.65
N LEU A 245 20.34 -18.94 2.51
CA LEU A 245 18.92 -18.55 2.51
C LEU A 245 18.54 -17.81 3.79
N LEU A 246 18.94 -18.35 4.95
CA LEU A 246 18.68 -17.73 6.25
C LEU A 246 19.27 -16.31 6.31
N MET A 247 20.52 -16.14 5.89
CA MET A 247 21.20 -14.85 5.86
C MET A 247 20.49 -13.87 4.89
N SER A 248 20.25 -14.30 3.66
CA SER A 248 19.64 -13.51 2.59
C SER A 248 18.24 -13.05 2.96
N HIS A 249 17.38 -13.96 3.43
CA HIS A 249 16.01 -13.64 3.84
C HIS A 249 15.99 -12.68 5.03
N THR A 250 16.91 -12.86 5.99
CA THR A 250 17.01 -11.97 7.15
C THR A 250 17.50 -10.57 6.75
N ASP A 251 18.43 -10.46 5.81
CA ASP A 251 18.90 -9.16 5.32
C ASP A 251 17.79 -8.42 4.55
N LYS A 252 17.10 -9.11 3.63
CA LYS A 252 15.93 -8.58 2.93
C LYS A 252 14.86 -8.11 3.92
N TYR A 253 14.49 -8.93 4.91
CA TYR A 253 13.53 -8.56 5.94
C TYR A 253 13.93 -7.25 6.65
N ARG A 254 15.18 -7.11 7.09
CA ARG A 254 15.64 -5.87 7.75
C ARG A 254 15.51 -4.64 6.85
N LYS A 255 15.89 -4.77 5.58
CA LYS A 255 15.77 -3.67 4.61
C LYS A 255 14.31 -3.24 4.43
N GLN A 256 13.40 -4.19 4.26
CA GLN A 256 11.98 -3.89 4.11
C GLN A 256 11.39 -3.22 5.36
N LYS A 257 11.84 -3.63 6.56
CA LYS A 257 11.44 -2.96 7.81
C LYS A 257 11.90 -1.50 7.85
N ASP A 258 13.09 -1.19 7.33
CA ASP A 258 13.57 0.19 7.27
C ASP A 258 12.76 1.02 6.26
N ASP A 259 12.40 0.42 5.12
CA ASP A 259 11.54 1.06 4.12
C ASP A 259 10.13 1.35 4.69
N ILE A 260 9.51 0.39 5.38
CA ILE A 260 8.21 0.57 6.07
C ILE A 260 8.29 1.71 7.08
N ARG A 261 9.33 1.73 7.92
CA ARG A 261 9.54 2.80 8.91
C ARG A 261 9.70 4.17 8.26
N ALA A 262 10.32 4.24 7.08
CA ALA A 262 10.45 5.50 6.34
C ALA A 262 9.08 6.02 5.89
N VAL A 263 8.24 5.15 5.31
CA VAL A 263 6.88 5.51 4.87
C VAL A 263 5.98 5.87 6.05
N ILE A 264 6.08 5.16 7.19
CA ILE A 264 5.35 5.52 8.40
C ILE A 264 5.74 6.93 8.88
N ARG A 265 7.04 7.28 8.88
CA ARG A 265 7.50 8.64 9.22
C ARG A 265 6.97 9.69 8.24
N GLU A 266 6.99 9.39 6.94
CA GLU A 266 6.43 10.27 5.92
C GLU A 266 4.94 10.54 6.17
N GLY A 267 4.15 9.50 6.42
CA GLY A 267 2.72 9.63 6.73
C GLY A 267 2.48 10.45 8.00
N HIS A 268 3.26 10.27 9.07
CA HIS A 268 3.15 11.10 10.27
C HIS A 268 3.51 12.57 10.03
N HIS A 269 4.49 12.86 9.17
CA HIS A 269 4.79 14.24 8.78
C HIS A 269 3.67 14.86 7.96
N LEU A 270 3.07 14.10 7.03
CA LEU A 270 1.93 14.54 6.24
C LEU A 270 0.72 14.84 7.14
N LEU A 271 0.43 13.96 8.10
CA LEU A 271 -0.54 14.20 9.16
C LEU A 271 -0.20 15.51 9.89
N SER A 272 0.99 15.63 10.48
CA SER A 272 1.37 16.86 11.21
C SER A 272 1.19 18.14 10.39
N SER A 273 1.41 18.07 9.08
CA SER A 273 1.18 19.19 8.14
C SER A 273 -0.30 19.50 7.92
N LEU A 274 -1.15 18.47 7.88
CA LEU A 274 -2.61 18.59 7.85
C LEU A 274 -3.17 19.19 9.16
N GLU A 275 -2.55 18.90 10.31
CA GLU A 275 -2.93 19.49 11.60
C GLU A 275 -2.45 20.95 11.73
N ALA A 276 -1.21 21.23 11.33
CA ALA A 276 -0.62 22.56 11.42
C ALA A 276 -1.28 23.59 10.48
N SER A 277 -1.89 23.12 9.38
CA SER A 277 -2.63 23.97 8.43
C SER A 277 -4.04 24.37 8.90
N GLY A 278 -4.48 23.99 10.11
CA GLY A 278 -5.87 24.23 10.52
C GLY A 278 -6.21 24.14 12.00
N ILE A 279 -5.45 24.78 12.91
CA ILE A 279 -5.87 24.94 14.32
C ILE A 279 -6.90 26.07 14.45
N GLU A 280 -8.11 25.82 13.96
CA GLU A 280 -9.37 26.10 14.64
C GLU A 280 -10.37 25.00 14.22
N GLU A 281 -11.09 24.42 15.19
CA GLU A 281 -12.07 23.33 15.01
C GLU A 281 -13.16 23.61 13.94
N ARG A 282 -13.31 24.89 13.54
CA ARG A 282 -14.22 25.36 12.48
C ARG A 282 -13.66 25.13 11.06
N THR A 283 -12.35 25.13 10.88
CA THR A 283 -11.67 25.07 9.56
C THR A 283 -11.50 23.64 9.04
N LEU A 284 -11.46 22.64 9.94
CA LEU A 284 -11.44 21.21 9.58
C LEU A 284 -12.63 20.79 8.71
N LYS A 285 -13.77 21.48 8.85
CA LYS A 285 -14.99 21.25 8.06
C LYS A 285 -14.92 21.87 6.65
N HIS A 286 -14.02 22.82 6.41
CA HIS A 286 -14.07 23.70 5.23
C HIS A 286 -13.44 23.11 3.98
N TRP A 287 -12.39 22.31 4.16
CA TRP A 287 -11.61 21.73 3.07
C TRP A 287 -11.87 20.24 2.87
N ASN A 288 -12.77 19.65 3.65
CA ASN A 288 -12.76 18.20 3.92
C ASN A 288 -11.40 17.71 4.46
N LEU A 289 -10.62 18.57 5.12
CA LEU A 289 -9.29 18.25 5.65
C LEU A 289 -9.35 17.08 6.62
N GLY A 290 -10.42 17.01 7.43
CA GLY A 290 -10.68 15.86 8.29
C GLY A 290 -10.80 14.53 7.53
N GLN A 291 -11.33 14.53 6.30
CA GLN A 291 -11.44 13.31 5.49
C GLN A 291 -10.11 12.94 4.80
N GLU A 292 -9.30 13.92 4.40
CA GLU A 292 -7.93 13.66 3.91
C GLU A 292 -7.07 13.08 5.05
N TRP A 293 -7.20 13.66 6.24
CA TRP A 293 -6.58 13.15 7.46
C TRP A 293 -6.99 11.70 7.76
N GLU A 294 -8.30 11.40 7.76
CA GLU A 294 -8.81 10.04 7.93
C GLU A 294 -8.27 9.08 6.85
N THR A 295 -8.10 9.56 5.61
CA THR A 295 -7.54 8.76 4.52
C THR A 295 -6.08 8.39 4.79
N VAL A 296 -5.24 9.36 5.15
CA VAL A 296 -3.83 9.13 5.49
C VAL A 296 -3.70 8.25 6.73
N GLN A 297 -4.52 8.47 7.76
CA GLN A 297 -4.56 7.62 8.95
C GLN A 297 -4.95 6.18 8.63
N ARG A 298 -5.96 5.99 7.76
CA ARG A 298 -6.41 4.65 7.33
C ARG A 298 -5.32 3.91 6.57
N LEU A 299 -4.62 4.59 5.65
CA LEU A 299 -3.48 4.00 4.93
C LEU A 299 -2.35 3.60 5.88
N LEU A 300 -2.01 4.44 6.87
CA LEU A 300 -1.03 4.11 7.90
C LEU A 300 -1.45 2.90 8.75
N GLY A 301 -2.71 2.85 9.17
CA GLY A 301 -3.26 1.73 9.95
C GLY A 301 -3.16 0.41 9.18
N GLN A 302 -3.57 0.41 7.91
CA GLN A 302 -3.52 -0.79 7.07
C GLN A 302 -2.10 -1.20 6.70
N LEU A 303 -1.19 -0.25 6.47
CA LEU A 303 0.23 -0.56 6.28
C LEU A 303 0.82 -1.23 7.52
N ARG A 304 0.45 -0.76 8.71
CA ARG A 304 0.85 -1.39 9.99
C ARG A 304 0.25 -2.77 10.17
N ASP A 305 -1.02 -2.97 9.81
CA ASP A 305 -1.67 -4.30 9.87
C ASP A 305 -0.96 -5.29 8.93
N MET A 306 -0.58 -4.83 7.74
CA MET A 306 0.19 -5.62 6.79
C MET A 306 1.62 -5.93 7.28
N GLU A 307 2.29 -4.96 7.90
CA GLU A 307 3.60 -5.15 8.56
C GLU A 307 3.50 -6.22 9.66
N MET A 308 2.48 -6.16 10.52
CA MET A 308 2.28 -7.14 11.59
C MET A 308 2.01 -8.55 11.04
N ALA A 309 1.21 -8.66 9.98
CA ALA A 309 0.96 -9.93 9.32
C ALA A 309 2.24 -10.50 8.67
N PHE A 310 3.03 -9.63 8.05
CA PHE A 310 4.33 -9.99 7.46
C PHE A 310 5.33 -10.45 8.52
N ASP A 311 5.46 -9.74 9.65
CA ASP A 311 6.31 -10.11 10.78
C ASP A 311 5.97 -11.52 11.29
N GLY A 312 4.68 -11.78 11.54
CA GLY A 312 4.24 -13.08 12.03
C GLY A 312 4.45 -14.22 11.03
N PHE A 313 4.40 -13.94 9.73
CA PHE A 313 4.75 -14.92 8.69
C PHE A 313 6.27 -15.15 8.64
N PHE A 314 7.06 -14.09 8.62
CA PHE A 314 8.52 -14.15 8.56
C PHE A 314 9.11 -14.90 9.77
N GLU A 315 8.63 -14.65 10.98
CA GLU A 315 9.11 -15.35 12.19
C GLU A 315 8.93 -16.87 12.09
N LYS A 316 7.78 -17.32 11.57
CA LYS A 316 7.50 -18.76 11.37
C LYS A 316 8.40 -19.36 10.29
N HIS A 317 8.53 -18.67 9.16
CA HIS A 317 9.42 -19.10 8.07
C HIS A 317 10.88 -19.17 8.53
N HIS A 318 11.35 -18.15 9.24
CA HIS A 318 12.70 -18.09 9.78
C HIS A 318 12.97 -19.23 10.77
N LEU A 319 12.02 -19.50 11.68
CA LEU A 319 12.12 -20.61 12.62
C LEU A 319 12.18 -21.96 11.89
N LYS A 320 11.38 -22.16 10.83
CA LYS A 320 11.42 -23.37 10.00
C LYS A 320 12.79 -23.57 9.37
N LEU A 321 13.39 -22.53 8.77
CA LEU A 321 14.74 -22.63 8.20
C LEU A 321 15.80 -22.96 9.26
N GLN A 322 15.71 -22.35 10.45
CA GLN A 322 16.61 -22.67 11.56
C GLN A 322 16.48 -24.13 12.02
N GLN A 323 15.25 -24.64 12.14
CA GLN A 323 14.99 -26.02 12.53
C GLN A 323 15.53 -27.01 11.48
N TYR A 324 15.31 -26.71 10.20
CA TYR A 324 15.82 -27.52 9.11
C TYR A 324 17.36 -27.53 9.07
N LEU A 325 18.00 -26.38 9.33
CA LEU A 325 19.46 -26.31 9.46
C LEU A 325 20.00 -27.17 10.61
N GLN A 326 19.29 -27.22 11.75
CA GLN A 326 19.67 -28.09 12.86
C GLN A 326 19.51 -29.58 12.50
N LEU A 327 18.48 -29.93 11.74
CA LEU A 327 18.30 -31.29 11.23
C LEU A 327 19.47 -31.72 10.34
N LEU A 328 19.86 -30.90 9.37
CA LEU A 328 21.01 -31.19 8.50
C LEU A 328 22.32 -31.36 9.27
N ARG A 329 22.52 -30.57 10.34
CA ARG A 329 23.69 -30.71 11.22
C ARG A 329 23.67 -32.05 11.95
N TYR A 330 22.53 -32.43 12.49
CA TYR A 330 22.35 -33.72 13.15
C TYR A 330 22.58 -34.88 12.19
N GLU A 331 21.99 -34.84 10.99
CA GLU A 331 22.18 -35.87 9.96
C GLU A 331 23.65 -36.01 9.58
N HIS A 332 24.38 -34.91 9.41
CA HIS A 332 25.82 -34.96 9.12
C HIS A 332 26.60 -35.65 10.25
N SER A 333 26.39 -35.23 11.50
CA SER A 333 27.05 -35.85 12.66
C SER A 333 26.67 -37.32 12.84
N PHE A 334 25.43 -37.70 12.51
CA PHE A 334 25.00 -39.09 12.54
C PHE A 334 25.75 -39.94 11.51
N HIS A 335 25.89 -39.47 10.27
CA HIS A 335 26.66 -40.19 9.24
C HIS A 335 28.15 -40.28 9.57
N GLU A 336 28.74 -39.25 10.19
CA GLU A 336 30.13 -39.30 10.67
C GLU A 336 30.30 -40.36 11.77
N MET A 337 29.35 -40.46 12.69
CA MET A 337 29.32 -41.50 13.73
C MET A 337 29.14 -42.90 13.11
N GLU A 338 28.22 -43.06 12.16
CA GLU A 338 27.99 -44.33 11.46
C GLU A 338 29.26 -44.82 10.73
N ALA A 339 29.91 -43.93 9.95
CA ALA A 339 31.17 -44.25 9.28
C ALA A 339 32.30 -44.61 10.25
N SER A 340 32.33 -43.97 11.43
CA SER A 340 33.30 -44.27 12.47
C SER A 340 33.05 -45.65 13.09
N LEU A 341 31.79 -45.99 13.37
CA LEU A 341 31.38 -47.31 13.87
C LEU A 341 31.64 -48.43 12.86
N GLU A 342 31.36 -48.20 11.57
CA GLU A 342 31.68 -49.17 10.52
C GLU A 342 33.18 -49.45 10.43
N LYS A 343 34.01 -48.40 10.54
CA LYS A 343 35.47 -48.53 10.56
C LYS A 343 35.96 -49.32 11.79
N LEU A 344 35.43 -49.02 12.98
CA LEU A 344 35.78 -49.74 14.20
C LEU A 344 35.36 -51.21 14.11
N SER A 345 34.16 -51.50 13.59
CA SER A 345 33.68 -52.87 13.39
C SER A 345 34.50 -53.64 12.35
N ALA A 346 34.96 -52.97 11.29
CA ALA A 346 35.87 -53.58 10.32
C ALA A 346 37.22 -53.95 10.96
N GLN A 347 37.80 -53.05 11.77
CA GLN A 347 39.05 -53.30 12.49
C GLN A 347 38.92 -54.41 13.53
N GLU A 348 37.79 -54.47 14.26
CA GLU A 348 37.50 -55.55 15.21
C GLU A 348 37.48 -56.92 14.50
N ARG A 349 36.86 -57.01 13.31
CA ARG A 349 36.81 -58.26 12.52
C ARG A 349 38.18 -58.72 12.01
N GLU A 350 39.14 -57.82 11.87
CA GLU A 350 40.51 -58.15 11.47
C GLU A 350 41.32 -58.76 12.64
N ILE A 351 40.93 -58.49 13.88
CA ILE A 351 41.56 -59.12 15.05
C ILE A 351 41.15 -60.59 15.13
N GLY A 352 42.15 -61.48 15.11
CA GLY A 352 41.93 -62.92 15.15
C GLY A 352 41.21 -63.37 16.43
N ALA A 353 40.19 -64.22 16.30
CA ALA A 353 39.41 -64.72 17.43
C ALA A 353 40.16 -65.71 18.35
N THR A 354 41.30 -66.25 17.89
CA THR A 354 42.09 -67.26 18.63
C THR A 354 43.58 -67.08 18.35
N GLY A 355 44.42 -67.17 19.38
CA GLY A 355 45.88 -67.19 19.24
C GLY A 355 46.45 -68.61 19.36
N ASP A 356 47.46 -68.94 18.55
CA ASP A 356 48.14 -70.25 18.56
C ASP A 356 49.21 -70.35 19.67
N SER A 357 49.45 -69.26 20.41
CA SER A 357 50.37 -69.19 21.55
C SER A 357 49.93 -68.16 22.58
N VAL A 358 50.48 -68.25 23.80
CA VAL A 358 50.23 -67.27 24.89
C VAL A 358 50.65 -65.87 24.46
N ALA A 359 51.83 -65.71 23.86
CA ALA A 359 52.32 -64.41 23.40
C ALA A 359 51.44 -63.79 22.30
N GLN A 360 50.91 -64.62 21.39
CA GLN A 360 49.98 -64.14 20.37
C GLN A 360 48.62 -63.76 20.96
N THR A 361 48.14 -64.50 21.96
CA THR A 361 46.89 -64.19 22.66
C THR A 361 47.01 -62.88 23.44
N GLU A 362 48.10 -62.66 24.16
CA GLU A 362 48.40 -61.39 24.85
C GLU A 362 48.47 -60.21 23.86
N GLN A 363 49.00 -60.44 22.66
CA GLN A 363 49.06 -59.42 21.61
C GLN A 363 47.66 -59.06 21.07
N LEU A 364 46.80 -60.05 20.80
CA LEU A 364 45.42 -59.82 20.36
C LEU A 364 44.59 -59.08 21.42
N ILE A 365 44.81 -59.37 22.71
CA ILE A 365 44.16 -58.65 23.82
C ILE A 365 44.59 -57.17 23.82
N ARG A 366 45.88 -56.88 23.66
CA ARG A 366 46.37 -55.49 23.58
C ARG A 366 45.75 -54.73 22.39
N GLU A 367 45.64 -55.38 21.24
CA GLU A 367 45.02 -54.78 20.04
C GLU A 367 43.52 -54.47 20.24
N LEU A 368 42.80 -55.35 20.96
CA LEU A 368 41.41 -55.13 21.38
C LEU A 368 41.28 -53.99 22.40
N GLU A 369 42.14 -53.93 23.41
CA GLU A 369 42.17 -52.85 24.40
C GLU A 369 42.46 -51.48 23.75
N GLU A 370 43.36 -51.45 22.75
CA GLU A 370 43.63 -50.25 21.97
C GLU A 370 42.47 -49.84 21.04
N LEU A 371 41.69 -50.80 20.51
CA LEU A 371 40.45 -50.50 19.79
C LEU A 371 39.37 -49.94 20.70
N ASP A 372 39.16 -50.55 21.87
CA ASP A 372 38.17 -50.11 22.85
C ASP A 372 38.48 -48.70 23.38
N ALA A 373 39.75 -48.41 23.69
CA ALA A 373 40.18 -47.07 24.07
C ALA A 373 39.93 -46.02 22.98
N ARG A 374 40.07 -46.39 21.69
CA ARG A 374 39.76 -45.50 20.56
C ARG A 374 38.25 -45.29 20.37
N ALA A 375 37.45 -46.33 20.59
CA ALA A 375 36.00 -46.23 20.54
C ALA A 375 35.48 -45.28 21.64
N GLN A 376 35.96 -45.43 22.88
CA GLN A 376 35.59 -44.57 24.01
C GLN A 376 36.04 -43.11 23.83
N ALA A 377 37.15 -42.87 23.14
CA ALA A 377 37.60 -41.51 22.82
C ALA A 377 36.77 -40.84 21.70
N SER A 378 36.04 -41.62 20.90
CA SER A 378 35.15 -41.11 19.85
C SER A 378 33.75 -40.74 20.35
N ASP A 379 33.39 -41.15 21.57
CA ASP A 379 32.15 -40.77 22.28
C ASP A 379 32.19 -39.34 22.85
N ASP A 380 32.82 -38.40 22.13
CA ASP A 380 32.85 -36.99 22.55
C ASP A 380 31.40 -36.49 22.70
N PRO A 381 30.97 -36.00 23.87
CA PRO A 381 29.56 -35.63 24.14
C PRO A 381 28.98 -34.55 23.22
N ALA A 382 29.77 -33.95 22.34
CA ALA A 382 29.30 -33.11 21.25
C ALA A 382 28.61 -33.88 20.11
N VAL A 383 28.90 -35.18 19.93
CA VAL A 383 28.32 -36.05 18.88
C VAL A 383 26.97 -36.63 19.33
N ILE A 384 26.77 -36.81 20.63
CA ILE A 384 25.50 -37.26 21.22
C ILE A 384 24.66 -36.03 21.55
N LEU A 385 24.09 -35.39 20.52
CA LEU A 385 22.83 -34.66 20.72
C LEU A 385 21.78 -35.71 21.13
N THR A 386 21.66 -35.92 22.44
CA THR A 386 20.69 -36.84 23.03
C THR A 386 19.30 -36.60 22.41
N PRO A 387 18.66 -37.63 21.82
CA PRO A 387 17.37 -37.49 21.15
C PRO A 387 16.23 -37.09 22.10
N GLU A 388 16.46 -37.21 23.42
CA GLU A 388 15.41 -37.13 24.43
C GLU A 388 14.83 -35.73 24.65
N HIS A 389 15.47 -34.66 24.17
CA HIS A 389 14.92 -33.30 24.30
C HIS A 389 14.62 -32.55 23.00
N THR A 390 15.08 -33.04 21.84
CA THR A 390 14.95 -32.27 20.59
C THR A 390 14.19 -33.03 19.49
N VAL A 391 14.34 -34.35 19.37
CA VAL A 391 13.80 -35.10 18.22
C VAL A 391 12.32 -35.44 18.40
N GLY A 392 11.88 -35.74 19.64
CA GLY A 392 10.47 -36.02 19.95
C GLY A 392 9.51 -34.84 19.71
N SER A 393 10.03 -33.61 19.64
CA SER A 393 9.23 -32.42 19.33
C SER A 393 9.35 -31.94 17.88
N LEU A 394 10.41 -32.30 17.15
CA LEU A 394 10.64 -31.85 15.77
C LEU A 394 9.98 -32.78 14.74
N CYS A 395 10.02 -34.09 14.96
CA CYS A 395 9.39 -35.06 14.06
C CYS A 395 7.85 -35.05 14.16
N CYS A 396 7.29 -34.75 15.33
CA CYS A 396 5.83 -34.65 15.52
C CYS A 396 5.23 -33.26 15.19
N ARG A 397 6.02 -32.30 14.68
CA ARG A 397 5.53 -30.96 14.28
C ARG A 397 5.74 -30.64 12.80
N LEU A 398 6.37 -31.54 12.05
CA LEU A 398 6.56 -31.46 10.59
C LEU A 398 5.63 -32.41 9.81
N LEU A 399 4.77 -33.16 10.51
CA LEU A 399 3.57 -33.83 10.00
C LEU A 399 2.34 -33.13 10.57
#